data_AF-A0A7K3WJQ8-F1
#
_entry.id   AF-A0A7K3WJQ8-F1
#
_cell.length_a   1.000
_cell.length_b   1.000
_cell.length_c   1.000
_cell.angle_alpha   90.00
_cell.angle_beta   90.00
_cell.angle_gamma   90.00
#
_symmetry.space_group_name_H-M   'P 1'
#
loop_
_entity.id
_entity.type
_entity.pdbx_description
1 polymer ?
#
loop_
_entity_poly.entity_id
_entity_poly.type
_entity_poly.pdbx_seq_one_letter_code
_entity_poly.pdbx_strand_id
1 'polypeptide(L)'
;VETYDVDFDHQFLETEKYDAKPTYKKFLGYRPGVYVIGDMIVYVENSDGNTNVRFYQAETHKRFFALLEANSIRVNRFRADCGSCSKE
;
A
#
# COMPACT_ATOMS: atom_id res chain seq x y z
N VAL A 1 -18.50 17.11 9.11
CA VAL A 1 -17.42 16.18 9.49
C VAL A 1 -16.46 16.16 8.33
N GLU A 2 -15.19 16.46 8.57
CA GLU A 2 -14.17 16.48 7.54
C GLU A 2 -13.91 15.05 7.02
N THR A 3 -13.75 14.90 5.72
CA THR A 3 -13.53 13.63 5.05
C THR A 3 -12.36 13.75 4.08
N TYR A 4 -11.61 12.67 3.91
CA TYR A 4 -10.35 12.67 3.17
C TYR A 4 -10.39 11.71 2.00
N ASP A 5 -9.80 12.11 0.87
CA ASP A 5 -9.50 11.20 -0.23
C ASP A 5 -8.19 10.48 0.09
N VAL A 6 -8.19 9.15 -0.04
CA VAL A 6 -7.02 8.30 0.21
C VAL A 6 -6.56 7.65 -1.10
N ASP A 7 -5.26 7.72 -1.34
CA ASP A 7 -4.58 7.05 -2.45
C ASP A 7 -3.73 5.90 -1.93
N PHE A 8 -3.70 4.80 -2.69
CA PHE A 8 -2.86 3.65 -2.45
C PHE A 8 -2.07 3.26 -3.70
N ASP A 9 -0.75 3.14 -3.54
CA ASP A 9 0.16 2.72 -4.60
C ASP A 9 1.20 1.73 -4.09
N HIS A 10 1.58 0.78 -4.94
CA HIS A 10 2.80 0.00 -4.73
C HIS A 10 4.02 0.82 -5.14
N GLN A 11 4.80 1.25 -4.16
CA GLN A 11 6.04 2.00 -4.41
C GLN A 11 7.23 1.06 -4.39
N PHE A 12 8.21 1.32 -5.25
CA PHE A 12 9.43 0.53 -5.29
C PHE A 12 10.52 1.13 -4.41
N LEU A 13 11.17 0.28 -3.63
CA LEU A 13 12.37 0.63 -2.87
C LEU A 13 13.53 -0.27 -3.31
N GLU A 14 14.44 0.29 -4.09
CA GLU A 14 15.66 -0.42 -4.50
C GLU A 14 16.57 -0.68 -3.29
N THR A 15 17.06 -1.91 -3.16
CA THR A 15 17.94 -2.30 -2.06
C THR A 15 18.68 -3.60 -2.38
N GLU A 16 19.86 -3.77 -1.77
CA GLU A 16 20.72 -4.95 -1.91
C GLU A 16 20.69 -5.85 -0.67
N LYS A 17 19.68 -5.70 0.20
CA LYS A 17 19.49 -6.59 1.34
C LYS A 17 19.32 -8.04 0.88
N TYR A 18 19.76 -8.97 1.72
CA TYR A 18 19.80 -10.41 1.41
C TYR A 18 18.44 -10.99 0.97
N ASP A 19 17.35 -10.50 1.55
CA ASP A 19 15.98 -10.94 1.30
C ASP A 19 15.29 -10.20 0.13
N ALA A 20 15.91 -9.14 -0.41
CA ALA A 20 15.39 -8.40 -1.53
C ALA A 20 15.25 -9.28 -2.78
N LYS A 21 14.21 -9.04 -3.57
CA LYS A 21 13.92 -9.86 -4.75
C LYS A 21 13.93 -9.03 -6.03
N PRO A 22 14.10 -9.68 -7.19
CA PRO A 22 13.98 -9.02 -8.47
C PRO A 22 12.62 -8.36 -8.67
N THR A 23 12.65 -7.13 -9.15
CA THR A 23 11.48 -6.37 -9.57
C THR A 23 11.26 -6.45 -11.08
N TYR A 24 10.03 -6.22 -11.55
CA TYR A 24 9.79 -6.12 -13.00
C TYR A 24 10.54 -4.93 -13.62
N LYS A 25 10.94 -3.95 -12.80
CA LYS A 25 11.75 -2.79 -13.20
C LYS A 25 13.26 -3.10 -13.27
N LYS A 26 13.65 -4.37 -13.16
CA LYS A 26 15.03 -4.88 -13.35
C LYS A 26 16.04 -4.44 -12.29
N PHE A 27 15.60 -4.24 -11.05
CA PHE A 27 16.48 -4.08 -9.86
C PHE A 27 16.01 -4.96 -8.70
N LEU A 28 16.88 -5.18 -7.71
CA LEU A 28 16.51 -5.83 -6.45
C LEU A 28 15.84 -4.83 -5.52
N GLY A 29 14.74 -5.19 -4.91
CA GLY A 29 14.07 -4.28 -4.00
C GLY A 29 12.79 -4.82 -3.38
N TYR A 30 12.14 -3.94 -2.64
CA TYR A 30 10.83 -4.17 -2.03
C TYR A 30 9.73 -3.40 -2.76
N ARG A 31 8.49 -3.81 -2.52
CA ARG A 31 7.29 -3.20 -3.08
C ARG A 31 6.26 -2.89 -2.00
N PRO A 32 6.58 -2.03 -1.02
CA PRO A 32 5.61 -1.69 0.01
C PRO A 32 4.35 -1.07 -0.58
N GLY A 33 3.23 -1.33 0.08
CA GLY A 33 2.00 -0.59 -0.13
C GLY A 33 2.09 0.74 0.62
N VAL A 34 1.89 1.85 -0.07
CA VAL A 34 1.97 3.20 0.50
C VAL A 34 0.62 3.88 0.40
N TYR A 35 0.14 4.42 1.51
CA TYR A 35 -1.12 5.16 1.59
C TYR A 35 -0.83 6.64 1.80
N VAL A 36 -1.54 7.48 1.03
CA VAL A 36 -1.34 8.92 0.99
C VAL A 36 -2.69 9.63 1.16
N ILE A 37 -2.68 10.73 1.92
CA ILE A 37 -3.79 11.70 2.01
C ILE A 37 -3.23 13.07 1.61
N GLY A 38 -3.70 13.62 0.49
CA GLY A 38 -3.12 14.84 -0.06
C GLY A 38 -1.65 14.62 -0.45
N ASP A 39 -0.73 15.32 0.21
CA ASP A 39 0.72 15.22 0.05
C ASP A 39 1.41 14.43 1.18
N MET A 40 0.64 13.89 2.13
CA MET A 40 1.17 13.21 3.31
C MET A 40 1.11 11.68 3.16
N ILE A 41 2.24 11.02 3.38
CA ILE A 41 2.27 9.56 3.60
C ILE A 41 1.69 9.29 5.00
N VAL A 42 0.63 8.50 5.06
CA VAL A 42 -0.08 8.21 6.31
C VAL A 42 0.08 6.77 6.78
N TYR A 43 0.46 5.85 5.90
CA TYR A 43 0.70 4.44 6.25
C TYR A 43 1.61 3.75 5.23
N VAL A 44 2.44 2.83 5.70
CA VAL A 44 3.33 1.99 4.87
C VAL A 44 3.21 0.55 5.35
N GLU A 45 2.85 -0.35 4.44
CA GLU A 45 2.83 -1.79 4.69
C GLU A 45 3.97 -2.47 3.92
N ASN A 46 4.76 -3.30 4.61
CA ASN A 46 5.74 -4.15 3.95
C ASN A 46 5.08 -5.40 3.33
N SER A 47 5.48 -5.79 2.13
CA SER A 47 4.95 -6.93 1.37
C SER A 47 5.92 -8.13 1.36
N ASP A 48 6.40 -8.49 2.56
CA ASP A 48 7.31 -9.61 2.84
C ASP A 48 8.25 -9.98 1.67
N GLY A 49 9.15 -9.04 1.35
CA GLY A 49 10.24 -9.24 0.41
C GLY A 49 9.88 -9.14 -1.08
N ASN A 50 8.71 -9.64 -1.53
CA ASN A 50 8.16 -9.53 -2.91
C ASN A 50 6.89 -10.37 -3.12
N THR A 51 6.06 -10.58 -2.09
CA THR A 51 4.89 -11.42 -2.29
C THR A 51 4.03 -10.86 -3.42
N ASN A 52 3.22 -11.71 -4.05
CA ASN A 52 2.36 -11.26 -5.17
C ASN A 52 1.64 -9.98 -4.76
N VAL A 53 1.55 -8.98 -5.65
CA VAL A 53 0.94 -7.67 -5.40
C VAL A 53 -0.47 -7.79 -4.79
N ARG A 54 -1.18 -8.89 -5.11
CA ARG A 54 -2.52 -9.19 -4.58
C ARG A 54 -2.53 -9.96 -3.26
N PHE A 55 -1.38 -10.46 -2.81
CA PHE A 55 -1.26 -11.30 -1.63
C PHE A 55 -1.67 -10.52 -0.38
N TYR A 56 -2.75 -10.98 0.26
CA TYR A 56 -3.32 -10.36 1.46
C TYR A 56 -3.66 -8.87 1.33
N GLN A 57 -3.83 -8.35 0.12
CA GLN A 57 -4.07 -6.94 -0.12
C GLN A 57 -5.37 -6.46 0.55
N ALA A 58 -6.45 -7.25 0.48
CA ALA A 58 -7.70 -6.96 1.15
C ALA A 58 -7.52 -6.84 2.67
N GLU A 59 -6.70 -7.70 3.27
CA GLU A 59 -6.41 -7.66 4.70
C GLU A 59 -5.56 -6.44 5.08
N THR A 60 -4.62 -6.04 4.23
CA THR A 60 -3.86 -4.80 4.40
C THR A 60 -4.78 -3.57 4.37
N HIS A 61 -5.70 -3.50 3.40
CA HIS A 61 -6.70 -2.44 3.36
C HIS A 61 -7.57 -2.43 4.61
N LYS A 62 -8.05 -3.59 5.07
CA LYS A 62 -8.84 -3.70 6.30
C LYS A 62 -8.10 -3.17 7.52
N ARG A 63 -6.82 -3.54 7.71
CA ARG A 63 -5.98 -3.02 8.80
C ARG A 63 -5.84 -1.50 8.73
N PHE A 64 -5.59 -0.97 7.54
CA PHE A 64 -5.47 0.46 7.33
C PHE A 64 -6.77 1.22 7.62
N PHE A 65 -7.92 0.75 7.11
CA PHE A 65 -9.21 1.41 7.37
C PHE A 65 -9.61 1.33 8.85
N ALA A 66 -9.35 0.20 9.52
CA ALA A 66 -9.57 0.08 10.96
C ALA A 66 -8.70 1.08 11.76
N LEU A 67 -7.46 1.32 11.32
CA LEU A 67 -6.60 2.33 11.93
C LEU A 67 -7.15 3.75 11.74
N LEU A 68 -7.65 4.09 10.55
CA LEU A 68 -8.29 5.39 10.31
C LEU A 68 -9.53 5.59 11.19
N GLU A 69 -10.37 4.56 11.28
CA GLU A 69 -11.58 4.59 12.13
C GLU A 69 -11.23 4.78 13.61
N ALA A 70 -10.22 4.05 14.12
CA ALA A 70 -9.74 4.19 15.49
C ALA A 70 -9.21 5.60 15.79
N ASN A 71 -8.73 6.34 14.78
CA ASN A 71 -8.28 7.72 14.88
C ASN A 71 -9.36 8.75 14.49
N SER A 72 -10.62 8.32 14.32
CA SER A 72 -11.74 9.18 13.91
C SER A 72 -11.54 9.91 12.58
N ILE A 73 -10.70 9.36 11.69
CA ILE A 73 -10.46 9.89 10.34
C ILE A 73 -11.46 9.22 9.38
N ARG A 74 -12.29 10.04 8.71
CA ARG A 74 -13.29 9.54 7.76
C ARG A 74 -12.79 9.61 6.33
N VAL A 75 -12.94 8.50 5.61
CA VAL A 75 -12.59 8.41 4.19
C VAL A 75 -13.79 8.81 3.33
N ASN A 76 -13.54 9.71 2.38
CA ASN A 76 -14.50 10.12 1.35
C ASN A 76 -14.41 9.17 0.14
N ARG A 77 -13.20 8.96 -0.37
CA ARG A 77 -12.90 8.10 -1.52
C ARG A 77 -11.61 7.35 -1.28
N PHE A 78 -11.55 6.14 -1.81
CA PHE A 78 -10.34 5.34 -1.85
C PHE A 78 -9.99 5.06 -3.32
N ARG A 79 -8.77 5.39 -3.72
CA ARG A 79 -8.24 5.11 -5.06
C ARG A 79 -7.01 4.22 -4.90
N ALA A 80 -6.88 3.24 -5.78
CA ALA A 80 -5.76 2.31 -5.78
C ALA A 80 -5.19 2.15 -7.20
N ASP A 81 -3.92 1.83 -7.29
CA ASP A 81 -3.26 1.55 -8.58
C ASP A 81 -3.93 0.39 -9.34
N CYS A 82 -3.73 0.32 -10.66
CA CYS A 82 -4.30 -0.74 -11.51
C CYS A 82 -3.80 -2.15 -11.13
N GLY A 83 -2.62 -2.24 -10.50
CA GLY A 83 -2.07 -3.49 -9.96
C GLY A 83 -2.94 -4.08 -8.84
N SER A 84 -3.71 -3.23 -8.15
CA SER A 84 -4.62 -3.57 -7.06
C SER A 84 -5.98 -4.11 -7.52
N CYS A 85 -6.26 -4.15 -8.83
CA CYS A 85 -7.51 -4.70 -9.32
C CYS A 85 -7.51 -6.24 -9.18
N SER A 86 -8.27 -6.76 -8.22
CA SER A 86 -8.63 -8.18 -8.08
C SER A 86 -10.12 -8.40 -8.42
N LYS A 87 -10.45 -9.59 -8.92
CA LYS A 87 -11.84 -10.05 -9.07
C LYS A 87 -12.36 -10.80 -7.84
N GLU A 88 -11.45 -11.16 -6.94
CA GLU A 88 -11.79 -11.57 -5.58
C GLU A 88 -12.28 -10.38 -4.77
#